data_AF-A0A972EHS7-F1
#
_entry.id   AF-A0A972EHS7-F1
#
_cell.length_a   1.000
_cell.length_b   1.000
_cell.length_c   1.000
_cell.angle_alpha   90.00
_cell.angle_beta   90.00
_cell.angle_gamma   90.00
#
_symmetry.space_group_name_H-M   'P 1'
#
loop_
_entity.id
_entity.type
_entity.pdbx_description
1 polymer ?
#
loop_
_entity_poly.entity_id
_entity_poly.type
_entity_poly.pdbx_seq_one_letter_code
_entity_poly.pdbx_strand_id
1 'polypeptide(L)'
;SMGEGTIPFITSVIMIIGIVYSSIYCSIHLREKGWLHGGIMGLVYILMLVLLSKIFISGYSVNRVALYKIGLGVGTGVIGGILGVNIK
;
A
#
# COMPACT_ATOMS: atom_id res chain seq x y z
N SER A 1 3.96 -28.65 3.68
CA SER A 1 3.38 -27.97 2.51
C SER A 1 2.80 -26.64 2.94
N MET A 2 3.56 -25.54 2.84
CA MET A 2 2.98 -24.22 3.05
C MET A 2 2.02 -23.98 1.90
N GLY A 3 0.72 -23.82 2.21
CA GLY A 3 -0.32 -23.72 1.20
C GLY A 3 -0.03 -22.57 0.24
N GLU A 4 -0.22 -22.79 -1.06
CA GLU A 4 0.05 -21.82 -2.13
C GLU A 4 -0.70 -20.48 -1.92
N GLY A 5 -1.74 -20.46 -1.08
CA GLY A 5 -2.47 -19.25 -0.68
C GLY A 5 -1.85 -18.45 0.49
N THR A 6 -0.91 -19.00 1.26
CA THR A 6 -0.37 -18.33 2.47
C THR A 6 0.59 -17.19 2.10
N ILE A 7 1.41 -17.36 1.06
CA ILE A 7 2.36 -16.34 0.58
C ILE A 7 1.63 -15.06 0.10
N PRO A 8 0.63 -15.13 -0.80
CA PRO A 8 -0.08 -13.92 -1.24
C PRO A 8 -0.91 -13.26 -0.11
N PHE A 9 -1.37 -14.04 0.87
CA PHE A 9 -2.07 -13.51 2.03
C PHE A 9 -1.14 -12.68 2.94
N ILE A 10 -0.03 -13.27 3.40
CA ILE A 10 0.93 -12.60 4.30
C ILE A 10 1.49 -11.32 3.64
N THR A 11 1.84 -11.38 2.36
CA THR A 11 2.33 -10.19 1.64
C THR A 11 1.31 -9.06 1.58
N SER A 12 0.01 -9.37 1.56
CA SER A 12 -1.06 -8.37 1.55
C SER A 12 -1.25 -7.74 2.95
N VAL A 13 -1.11 -8.52 4.02
CA VAL A 13 -1.15 -8.00 5.40
C VAL A 13 0.03 -7.05 5.65
N ILE A 14 1.25 -7.45 5.29
CA ILE A 14 2.45 -6.62 5.43
C ILE A 14 2.30 -5.32 4.64
N MET A 15 1.78 -5.40 3.41
CA MET A 15 1.45 -4.24 2.59
C MET A 15 0.52 -3.27 3.32
N ILE A 16 -0.61 -3.78 3.85
CA ILE A 16 -1.60 -2.95 4.53
C ILE A 16 -0.96 -2.24 5.72
N ILE A 17 -0.25 -2.96 6.59
CA ILE A 17 0.39 -2.39 7.77
C ILE A 17 1.42 -1.31 7.39
N GLY A 18 2.26 -1.59 6.39
CA GLY A 18 3.27 -0.65 5.91
C GLY A 18 2.67 0.64 5.34
N ILE A 19 1.63 0.52 4.50
CA ILE A 19 0.94 1.67 3.93
C ILE A 19 0.24 2.48 5.02
N VAL A 20 -0.48 1.84 5.94
CA VAL A 20 -1.17 2.53 7.04
C VAL A 20 -0.18 3.32 7.89
N TYR A 21 0.93 2.71 8.30
CA TYR A 21 1.93 3.38 9.13
C TYR A 21 2.55 4.58 8.41
N SER A 22 2.93 4.41 7.13
CA SER A 22 3.49 5.48 6.30
C SER A 22 2.50 6.64 6.10
N SER A 23 1.24 6.33 5.77
CA SER A 23 0.18 7.31 5.57
C SER A 23 -0.16 8.07 6.86
N ILE A 24 -0.24 7.37 7.99
CA ILE A 24 -0.49 8.00 9.30
C ILE A 24 0.67 8.94 9.66
N TYR A 25 1.91 8.43 9.61
CA TYR A 25 3.09 9.21 9.97
C TYR A 25 3.20 10.50 9.14
N CYS A 26 3.01 10.39 7.83
CA CYS A 26 3.00 11.54 6.92
C CYS A 26 1.86 12.52 7.26
N SER A 27 0.65 12.00 7.47
CA SER A 27 -0.55 12.82 7.72
C SER A 27 -0.52 13.55 9.06
N ILE A 28 0.11 12.98 10.10
CA ILE A 28 0.32 13.64 11.40
C ILE A 28 1.19 14.90 11.23
N HIS A 29 2.20 14.87 10.36
CA HIS A 29 3.10 16.01 10.14
C HIS A 29 2.45 17.12 9.29
N LEU A 30 1.70 16.74 8.25
CA LEU A 30 1.07 17.69 7.34
C LEU A 30 -0.23 18.29 7.90
N ARG A 31 -0.96 17.55 8.75
CA ARG A 31 -2.20 17.96 9.44
C ARG A 31 -3.33 18.46 8.52
N GLU A 32 -3.20 18.30 7.21
CA GLU A 32 -4.17 18.71 6.21
C GLU A 32 -4.27 17.67 5.08
N LYS A 33 -5.46 17.59 4.47
CA LYS A 33 -5.75 16.76 3.29
C LYS A 33 -5.27 15.30 3.43
N GLY A 34 -5.57 14.65 4.56
CA GLY A 34 -5.13 13.28 4.87
C GLY A 34 -5.51 12.25 3.81
N TRP A 35 -6.68 12.39 3.20
CA TRP A 35 -7.11 11.53 2.09
C TRP A 35 -6.16 11.63 0.87
N LEU A 36 -5.66 12.82 0.57
CA LEU A 36 -4.76 13.06 -0.57
C LEU A 36 -3.37 12.52 -0.26
N HIS A 37 -2.79 12.88 0.89
CA HIS A 37 -1.47 12.41 1.30
C HIS A 37 -1.45 10.90 1.48
N GLY A 38 -2.50 10.33 2.07
CA GLY A 38 -2.68 8.89 2.20
C GLY A 38 -2.81 8.17 0.85
N GLY A 39 -3.57 8.73 -0.09
CA GLY A 39 -3.67 8.20 -1.45
C GLY A 39 -2.35 8.25 -2.22
N ILE A 40 -1.59 9.35 -2.08
CA ILE A 40 -0.24 9.49 -2.65
C ILE A 40 0.69 8.43 -2.07
N MET A 41 0.67 8.19 -0.76
CA MET A 41 1.49 7.14 -0.14
C MET A 41 1.12 5.74 -0.65
N GLY A 42 -0.18 5.46 -0.84
CA GLY A 42 -0.64 4.22 -1.49
C GLY A 42 -0.12 4.08 -2.93
N LEU A 43 -0.15 5.16 -3.72
CA LEU A 43 0.39 5.19 -5.08
C LEU A 43 1.91 4.99 -5.11
N VAL A 44 2.65 5.65 -4.22
CA VAL A 44 4.11 5.51 -4.08
C VAL A 44 4.47 4.06 -3.76
N TYR A 45 3.74 3.42 -2.85
CA TYR A 45 3.95 2.02 -2.53
C TYR A 45 3.76 1.10 -3.75
N ILE A 46 2.69 1.32 -4.53
CA ILE A 46 2.45 0.55 -5.76
C ILE A 46 3.55 0.77 -6.80
N LEU A 47 3.98 2.01 -7.01
CA LEU A 47 5.11 2.34 -7.88
C LEU A 47 6.36 1.57 -7.45
N MET A 48 6.66 1.55 -6.15
CA MET A 48 7.77 0.81 -5.59
C MET A 48 7.62 -0.70 -5.84
N LEU A 49 6.43 -1.26 -5.61
CA LEU A 49 6.15 -2.68 -5.80
C LEU A 49 6.28 -3.10 -7.28
N VAL A 50 5.83 -2.28 -8.22
CA VAL A 50 6.00 -2.52 -9.67
C VAL A 50 7.47 -2.44 -10.07
N LEU A 51 8.22 -1.46 -9.57
CA LEU A 51 9.66 -1.33 -9.82
C LEU A 51 10.43 -2.55 -9.29
N LEU A 52 10.19 -2.94 -8.02
CA LEU A 52 10.79 -4.13 -7.43
C LEU A 52 10.40 -5.39 -8.20
N SER A 53 9.13 -5.55 -8.56
CA SER A 53 8.66 -6.72 -9.32
C SER A 53 9.35 -6.82 -10.66
N LYS A 54 9.56 -5.69 -11.36
CA LYS A 54 10.26 -5.66 -12.65
C LYS A 54 11.74 -6.03 -12.52
N ILE A 55 12.41 -5.67 -11.42
CA ILE A 55 13.83 -5.94 -11.19
C ILE A 55 14.05 -7.40 -10.76
N PHE A 56 13.23 -7.90 -9.83
CA PHE A 56 13.44 -9.22 -9.21
C PHE A 56 12.72 -10.37 -9.94
N ILE A 57 11.63 -10.09 -10.66
CA ILE A 57 10.80 -11.11 -11.32
C ILE A 57 10.88 -10.94 -12.84
N SER A 58 11.68 -11.78 -13.48
CA SER A 58 11.75 -11.83 -14.94
C SER A 58 10.40 -12.25 -15.52
N GLY A 59 9.85 -11.46 -16.46
CA GLY A 59 8.55 -11.70 -17.07
C GLY A 59 7.34 -11.23 -16.26
N TYR A 60 7.51 -10.34 -15.29
CA TYR A 60 6.40 -9.76 -14.52
C TYR A 60 5.33 -9.14 -15.43
N SER A 61 4.10 -9.63 -15.32
CA SER A 61 2.92 -9.12 -16.01
C SER A 61 1.90 -8.65 -14.98
N VAL A 62 1.28 -7.49 -15.23
CA VAL A 62 0.22 -6.94 -14.37
C VAL A 62 -1.02 -7.82 -14.49
N ASN A 63 -1.17 -8.76 -13.56
CA ASN A 63 -2.32 -9.64 -13.47
C ASN A 63 -3.42 -9.03 -12.58
N ARG A 64 -4.63 -9.61 -12.60
CA ARG A 64 -5.77 -9.20 -11.77
C ARG A 64 -5.43 -9.07 -10.29
N VAL A 65 -4.60 -9.97 -9.75
CA VAL A 65 -4.13 -9.92 -8.36
C VAL A 65 -3.35 -8.64 -8.06
N ALA A 66 -2.49 -8.20 -8.99
CA ALA A 66 -1.77 -6.95 -8.84
C ALA A 66 -2.76 -5.76 -8.86
N LEU A 67 -3.74 -5.77 -9.77
CA LEU A 67 -4.77 -4.73 -9.84
C LEU A 67 -5.57 -4.60 -8.52
N TYR A 68 -5.97 -5.72 -7.92
CA TYR A 68 -6.64 -5.72 -6.62
C TYR A 68 -5.74 -5.15 -5.51
N LYS A 69 -4.45 -5.50 -5.51
CA LYS A 69 -3.47 -4.94 -4.57
C LYS A 69 -3.28 -3.44 -4.74
N ILE A 70 -3.38 -2.92 -5.96
CA ILE A 70 -3.36 -1.48 -6.24
C ILE A 70 -4.56 -0.78 -5.61
N GLY A 71 -5.76 -1.27 -5.86
CA GLY A 71 -6.97 -0.72 -5.28
C GLY A 71 -6.96 -0.77 -3.74
N LEU A 72 -6.55 -1.92 -3.18
CA LEU A 72 -6.38 -2.08 -1.74
C LEU A 72 -5.34 -1.13 -1.17
N GLY A 73 -4.16 -1.03 -1.79
CA GLY A 73 -3.08 -0.16 -1.31
C GLY A 73 -3.47 1.31 -1.30
N VAL A 74 -4.09 1.80 -2.38
CA VAL A 74 -4.58 3.19 -2.44
C VAL A 74 -5.71 3.42 -1.43
N GLY A 75 -6.71 2.52 -1.38
CA GLY A 75 -7.82 2.64 -0.44
C GLY A 75 -7.36 2.63 1.02
N THR A 76 -6.52 1.67 1.39
CA THR A 76 -5.89 1.58 2.72
C THR A 76 -5.06 2.83 3.03
N GLY A 77 -4.31 3.36 2.05
CA GLY A 77 -3.53 4.57 2.19
C GLY A 77 -4.40 5.79 2.49
N VAL A 78 -5.48 5.98 1.74
CA VAL A 78 -6.48 7.04 1.96
C VAL A 78 -7.07 6.94 3.37
N ILE A 79 -7.52 5.75 3.79
CA ILE A 79 -8.10 5.53 5.12
C ILE A 79 -7.07 5.86 6.21
N GLY A 80 -5.85 5.33 6.10
CA GLY A 80 -4.77 5.61 7.05
C GLY A 80 -4.42 7.09 7.11
N GLY A 81 -4.43 7.80 5.98
CA GLY A 81 -4.15 9.24 5.96
C GLY A 81 -5.26 10.09 6.58
N ILE A 82 -6.53 9.75 6.34
CA ILE A 82 -7.67 10.39 7.01
C ILE A 82 -7.60 10.20 8.53
N LEU A 83 -7.29 8.98 8.98
CA LEU A 83 -7.08 8.69 10.40
C LEU A 83 -5.91 9.50 10.96
N GLY A 84 -4.77 9.52 10.25
CA GLY A 84 -3.56 10.20 10.69
C GLY A 84 -3.72 11.70 10.90
N VAL A 85 -4.49 12.40 10.05
CA VAL A 85 -4.74 13.85 10.25
C VAL A 85 -5.51 14.15 11.55
N ASN A 86 -6.32 13.20 12.04
CA ASN A 86 -7.15 13.37 13.23
C ASN A 86 -6.48 12.87 14.52
N ILE A 87 -5.35 12.17 14.42
CA ILE A 87 -4.59 11.72 15.59
C ILE A 87 -3.82 12.91 16.16
N LYS A 88 -4.16 13.29 17.40
CA LYS A 88 -3.49 14.33 18.21
C LYS A 88 -2.39 13.74 19.06
#